data_AF-A0A6A4K3Q5-F1
#
_entry.id   AF-A0A6A4K3Q5-F1
#
_cell.length_a   1.000
_cell.length_b   1.000
_cell.length_c   1.000
_cell.angle_alpha   90.00
_cell.angle_beta   90.00
_cell.angle_gamma   90.00
#
_symmetry.space_group_name_H-M   'P 1'
#
loop_
_entity.id
_entity.type
_entity.pdbx_description
1 polymer ?
#
loop_
_entity_poly.entity_id
_entity_poly.type
_entity_poly.pdbx_seq_one_letter_code
_entity_poly.pdbx_strand_id
1 'polypeptide(L)'
;MERLKSHPESVKKLLLDHVVLGQRLDLGIGADLSFTTLGGRTVQIKSKPGGLVANGANVATDKVDVGIGRLIIIDNYLFPEDLTADHSFVQDMTQVLSLLQSGVRVFQHLLARSNVTKLLKKEDDYTVLVPTDRAFQRWHPIDWGFYPFSVPEFTEMVLMNHFIKGSIKQETLVGSNTVTSLGGRQITFAKTNDGMITANGVELVKGDTPINKGNIMFVTEVLFVDEQVVSQLHEEHRDKETPPLLAFPWFGSQFLSHAFVALEADARFKHVTRFLNQADLAFYVSGAGYTFFVPTDAAFNQLRLENAPDNVLASSDKGMSVLLSHFVKTRLYDKDIKDGATFTSLSNRTLHITRKPGLNGTVEGADIIEKEVFVYNLGTMFFVNRVIFGDEIPCDFNSSVVTTVGPSREMTTSLAEEIDATTVPDILLEESTVPTTTTVPVSPAATSEFTPSVISSKKK
;
A
#
# COMPACT_ATOMS: atom_id res chain seq x y z
N MET A 1 -15.74 -7.86 36.34
CA MET A 1 -14.39 -7.83 36.93
C MET A 1 -13.37 -8.67 36.16
N GLU A 2 -13.70 -9.89 35.71
CA GLU A 2 -12.70 -10.83 35.16
C GLU A 2 -12.00 -10.33 33.88
N ARG A 3 -12.74 -9.70 32.95
CA ARG A 3 -12.22 -9.07 31.71
C ARG A 3 -11.09 -8.05 31.91
N LEU A 4 -10.96 -7.48 33.11
CA LEU A 4 -9.87 -6.54 33.44
C LEU A 4 -8.61 -7.28 33.92
N LYS A 5 -8.73 -8.44 34.57
CA LYS A 5 -7.56 -9.12 35.15
C LYS A 5 -6.64 -9.78 34.11
N SER A 6 -7.14 -10.02 32.90
CA SER A 6 -6.40 -10.64 31.79
C SER A 6 -5.69 -9.65 30.85
N HIS A 7 -5.99 -8.34 30.91
CA HIS A 7 -5.54 -7.36 29.91
C HIS A 7 -4.95 -6.10 30.56
N PRO A 8 -3.62 -6.03 30.78
CA PRO A 8 -3.00 -4.95 31.54
C PRO A 8 -3.17 -3.57 30.89
N GLU A 9 -3.20 -3.47 29.55
CA GLU A 9 -3.43 -2.19 28.87
C GLU A 9 -4.89 -1.70 29.00
N SER A 10 -5.86 -2.61 29.10
CA SER A 10 -7.26 -2.25 29.38
C SER A 10 -7.43 -1.72 30.81
N VAL A 11 -6.73 -2.33 31.78
CA VAL A 11 -6.64 -1.83 33.16
C VAL A 11 -5.96 -0.47 33.20
N LYS A 12 -4.84 -0.32 32.51
CA LYS A 12 -4.08 0.94 32.43
C LYS A 12 -4.94 2.05 31.84
N LYS A 13 -5.66 1.83 30.74
CA LYS A 13 -6.57 2.84 30.18
C LYS A 13 -7.68 3.20 31.17
N LEU A 14 -8.32 2.20 31.79
CA LEU A 14 -9.33 2.42 32.82
C LEU A 14 -8.77 3.25 33.99
N LEU A 15 -7.57 2.95 34.48
CA LEU A 15 -6.92 3.71 35.55
C LEU A 15 -6.55 5.13 35.13
N LEU A 16 -6.08 5.35 33.91
CA LEU A 16 -5.82 6.68 33.36
C LEU A 16 -7.11 7.49 33.22
N ASP A 17 -8.24 6.84 32.93
CA ASP A 17 -9.59 7.44 32.98
C ASP A 17 -10.09 7.76 34.40
N HIS A 18 -9.32 7.41 35.45
CA HIS A 18 -9.60 7.77 36.86
C HIS A 18 -8.58 8.75 37.47
N VAL A 19 -7.64 9.27 36.66
CA VAL A 19 -6.65 10.25 37.11
C VAL A 19 -6.85 11.56 36.34
N VAL A 20 -6.86 12.68 37.08
CA VAL A 20 -6.91 14.05 36.52
C VAL A 20 -5.61 14.76 36.93
N LEU A 21 -4.94 15.42 35.99
CA LEU A 21 -3.81 16.31 36.28
C LEU A 21 -4.31 17.73 36.56
N GLY A 22 -3.85 18.35 37.65
CA GLY A 22 -4.19 19.73 37.98
C GLY A 22 -3.92 20.09 39.45
N GLN A 23 -4.46 21.22 39.88
CA GLN A 23 -4.49 21.60 41.30
C GLN A 23 -5.41 20.65 42.09
N ARG A 24 -5.20 20.53 43.42
CA ARG A 24 -5.97 19.65 44.30
C ARG A 24 -7.47 19.96 44.19
N LEU A 25 -8.22 19.01 43.64
CA LEU A 25 -9.62 19.18 43.26
C LEU A 25 -10.52 19.41 44.47
N ASP A 26 -11.12 20.59 44.62
CA ASP A 26 -12.07 20.85 45.71
C ASP A 26 -13.51 20.84 45.18
N LEU A 27 -14.20 19.74 45.44
CA LEU A 27 -15.58 19.53 44.99
C LEU A 27 -16.61 20.31 45.80
N GLY A 28 -16.21 20.91 46.92
CA GLY A 28 -17.10 21.71 47.77
C GLY A 28 -17.44 23.10 47.23
N ILE A 29 -16.84 23.52 46.11
CA ILE A 29 -16.91 24.91 45.61
C ILE A 29 -18.06 25.14 44.61
N GLY A 30 -18.58 24.11 43.97
CA GLY A 30 -19.68 24.27 43.02
C GLY A 30 -20.22 22.96 42.44
N ALA A 31 -21.54 22.85 42.40
CA ALA A 31 -22.25 21.71 41.81
C ALA A 31 -22.40 21.87 40.29
N ASP A 32 -21.30 21.66 39.55
CA ASP A 32 -21.22 21.28 38.13
C ASP A 32 -19.78 21.54 37.66
N LEU A 33 -18.91 20.54 37.85
CA LEU A 33 -17.49 20.62 37.51
C LEU A 33 -17.15 19.65 36.38
N SER A 34 -16.13 19.98 35.57
CA SER A 34 -15.77 19.21 34.38
C SER A 34 -14.25 19.14 34.23
N PHE A 35 -13.70 17.93 34.10
CA PHE A 35 -12.25 17.68 34.06
C PHE A 35 -11.87 16.66 33.01
N THR A 36 -10.75 16.87 32.32
CA THR A 36 -10.18 15.87 31.40
C THR A 36 -9.27 14.91 32.18
N THR A 37 -9.49 13.61 31.99
CA THR A 37 -8.69 12.53 32.56
C THR A 37 -7.36 12.36 31.80
N LEU A 38 -6.41 11.64 32.39
CA LEU A 38 -5.21 11.18 31.68
C LEU A 38 -5.54 10.20 30.53
N GLY A 39 -6.69 9.53 30.58
CA GLY A 39 -7.23 8.75 29.47
C GLY A 39 -7.87 9.59 28.35
N GLY A 40 -7.95 10.91 28.53
CA GLY A 40 -8.44 11.87 27.53
C GLY A 40 -9.96 12.10 27.54
N ARG A 41 -10.69 11.53 28.51
CA ARG A 41 -12.15 11.65 28.61
C ARG A 41 -12.56 12.71 29.62
N THR A 42 -13.79 13.20 29.50
CA THR A 42 -14.32 14.23 30.39
C THR A 42 -15.13 13.62 31.54
N VAL A 43 -14.71 13.89 32.77
CA VAL A 43 -15.47 13.61 34.00
C VAL A 43 -16.28 14.84 34.38
N GLN A 44 -17.62 14.71 34.34
CA GLN A 44 -18.56 15.70 34.86
C GLN A 44 -19.00 15.29 36.28
N ILE A 45 -18.87 16.22 37.22
CA ILE A 45 -19.27 16.03 38.62
C ILE A 45 -20.47 16.94 38.89
N LYS A 46 -21.62 16.34 39.20
CA LYS A 46 -22.90 17.04 39.41
C LYS A 46 -23.40 16.78 40.81
N SER A 47 -24.05 17.76 41.44
CA SER A 47 -24.79 17.51 42.68
C SER A 47 -26.18 16.96 42.39
N LYS A 48 -26.60 15.95 43.16
CA LYS A 48 -27.96 15.39 43.14
C LYS A 48 -28.48 15.32 44.58
N PRO A 49 -29.81 15.21 44.78
CA PRO A 49 -30.36 14.86 46.09
C PRO A 49 -29.75 13.54 46.59
N GLY A 50 -28.88 13.63 47.61
CA GLY A 50 -28.12 12.49 48.16
C GLY A 50 -26.60 12.56 48.02
N GLY A 51 -26.04 13.50 47.23
CA GLY A 51 -24.58 13.69 47.15
C GLY A 51 -24.07 14.11 45.77
N LEU A 52 -22.75 14.06 45.59
CA LEU A 52 -22.09 14.30 44.30
C LEU A 52 -22.04 13.02 43.46
N VAL A 53 -22.21 13.16 42.14
CA VAL A 53 -22.12 12.07 41.16
C VAL A 53 -21.15 12.46 40.06
N ALA A 54 -20.12 11.64 39.84
CA ALA A 54 -19.12 11.79 38.80
C ALA A 54 -19.44 10.82 37.64
N ASN A 55 -20.00 11.33 36.55
CA ASN A 55 -20.44 10.62 35.32
C ASN A 55 -21.36 9.38 35.47
N GLY A 56 -21.64 8.90 36.68
CA GLY A 56 -22.41 7.68 36.93
C GLY A 56 -22.04 6.98 38.24
N ALA A 57 -20.86 7.27 38.80
CA ALA A 57 -20.46 6.84 40.13
C ALA A 57 -20.82 7.90 41.18
N ASN A 58 -21.32 7.47 42.34
CA ASN A 58 -21.55 8.35 43.48
C ASN A 58 -20.22 8.60 44.20
N VAL A 59 -19.99 9.84 44.62
CA VAL A 59 -18.81 10.20 45.42
C VAL A 59 -19.10 9.86 46.88
N ALA A 60 -18.44 8.81 47.38
CA ALA A 60 -18.51 8.38 48.78
C ALA A 60 -17.61 9.24 49.70
N THR A 61 -16.52 9.81 49.17
CA THR A 61 -15.70 10.79 49.88
C THR A 61 -15.05 11.73 48.88
N ASP A 62 -15.32 13.02 49.01
CA ASP A 62 -14.90 14.08 48.07
C ASP A 62 -13.51 14.68 48.38
N LYS A 63 -12.98 14.42 49.58
CA LYS A 63 -11.72 15.03 50.05
C LYS A 63 -10.90 14.11 50.95
N VAL A 64 -9.93 13.41 50.35
CA VAL A 64 -8.84 12.75 51.08
C VAL A 64 -7.50 13.32 50.57
N ASP A 65 -6.94 14.28 51.29
CA ASP A 65 -5.65 14.88 50.92
C ASP A 65 -4.49 13.91 51.19
N VAL A 66 -3.62 13.73 50.18
CA VAL A 66 -2.41 12.89 50.25
C VAL A 66 -1.18 13.70 49.84
N GLY A 67 0.02 13.24 50.18
CA GLY A 67 1.25 14.02 50.05
C GLY A 67 1.42 14.72 48.69
N ILE A 68 1.18 13.99 47.59
CA ILE A 68 1.34 14.48 46.21
C ILE A 68 0.02 14.77 45.48
N GLY A 69 -1.14 14.77 46.14
CA GLY A 69 -2.42 14.92 45.45
C GLY A 69 -3.65 14.90 46.36
N ARG A 70 -4.79 14.49 45.81
CA ARG A 70 -6.05 14.29 46.52
C ARG A 70 -6.76 13.07 45.94
N LEU A 71 -7.26 12.19 46.80
CA LEU A 71 -8.11 11.07 46.41
C LEU A 71 -9.57 11.47 46.61
N ILE A 72 -10.40 11.07 45.65
CA ILE A 72 -11.85 11.14 45.70
C ILE A 72 -12.33 9.68 45.62
N ILE A 73 -13.01 9.22 46.66
CA ILE A 73 -13.52 7.86 46.75
C ILE A 73 -14.89 7.85 46.08
N ILE A 74 -15.05 6.99 45.08
CA ILE A 74 -16.28 6.76 44.33
C ILE A 74 -16.72 5.31 44.50
N ASP A 75 -18.03 5.06 44.42
CA ASP A 75 -18.62 3.73 44.63
C ASP A 75 -18.57 2.80 43.40
N ASN A 76 -18.26 3.35 42.22
CA ASN A 76 -18.23 2.67 40.94
C ASN A 76 -17.19 3.33 40.01
N TYR A 77 -16.94 2.74 38.83
CA TYR A 77 -16.10 3.37 37.81
C TYR A 77 -16.76 4.64 37.27
N LEU A 78 -15.94 5.63 36.87
CA LEU A 78 -16.40 6.91 36.32
C LEU A 78 -17.19 6.76 35.01
N PHE A 79 -16.98 5.68 34.25
CA PHE A 79 -17.69 5.39 33.01
C PHE A 79 -18.32 3.99 33.10
N PRO A 80 -19.32 3.80 33.96
CA PRO A 80 -19.90 2.47 34.19
C PRO A 80 -20.74 2.02 32.97
N GLU A 81 -21.17 2.96 32.15
CA GLU A 81 -21.84 2.72 30.86
C GLU A 81 -20.98 1.90 29.89
N ASP A 82 -19.65 2.03 29.89
CA ASP A 82 -18.76 1.19 29.05
C ASP A 82 -18.80 -0.30 29.43
N LEU A 83 -19.25 -0.62 30.65
CA LEU A 83 -19.39 -1.98 31.15
C LEU A 83 -20.79 -2.57 30.93
N THR A 84 -21.76 -1.72 30.58
CA THR A 84 -23.18 -2.10 30.38
C THR A 84 -23.72 -1.79 28.99
N ALA A 85 -22.97 -1.05 28.18
CA ALA A 85 -23.28 -0.79 26.79
C ALA A 85 -23.33 -2.12 26.02
N ASP A 86 -24.42 -2.31 25.28
CA ASP A 86 -24.64 -3.47 24.41
C ASP A 86 -23.79 -3.34 23.14
N HIS A 87 -22.48 -3.51 23.34
CA HIS A 87 -21.49 -3.49 22.28
C HIS A 87 -21.63 -4.72 21.39
N SER A 88 -21.56 -4.49 20.07
CA SER A 88 -21.44 -5.58 19.12
C SER A 88 -20.06 -6.22 19.21
N PHE A 89 -19.95 -7.50 18.81
CA PHE A 89 -18.66 -8.17 18.64
C PHE A 89 -17.64 -7.33 17.84
N VAL A 90 -18.10 -6.63 16.79
CA VAL A 90 -17.26 -5.76 15.95
C VAL A 90 -16.69 -4.58 16.72
N GLN A 91 -17.46 -3.97 17.62
CA GLN A 91 -16.99 -2.84 18.44
C GLN A 91 -15.93 -3.30 19.44
N ASP A 92 -16.23 -4.35 20.22
CA ASP A 92 -15.30 -4.95 21.18
C ASP A 92 -13.99 -5.39 20.51
N MET A 93 -14.09 -6.11 19.38
CA MET A 93 -12.94 -6.57 18.61
C MET A 93 -12.12 -5.40 18.07
N THR A 94 -12.76 -4.39 17.46
CA THR A 94 -12.03 -3.23 16.91
C THR A 94 -11.32 -2.46 18.03
N GLN A 95 -11.96 -2.30 19.19
CA GLN A 95 -11.36 -1.69 20.36
C GLN A 95 -10.15 -2.47 20.86
N VAL A 96 -10.26 -3.79 21.08
CA VAL A 96 -9.13 -4.62 21.50
C VAL A 96 -7.97 -4.55 20.51
N LEU A 97 -8.24 -4.72 19.21
CA LEU A 97 -7.19 -4.67 18.20
C LEU A 97 -6.54 -3.28 18.12
N SER A 98 -7.28 -2.19 18.37
CA SER A 98 -6.70 -0.82 18.42
C SER A 98 -5.74 -0.59 19.59
N LEU A 99 -5.83 -1.38 20.66
CA LEU A 99 -4.90 -1.31 21.80
C LEU A 99 -3.57 -2.04 21.50
N LEU A 100 -3.55 -2.93 20.50
CA LEU A 100 -2.34 -3.60 20.07
C LEU A 100 -1.48 -2.63 19.27
N GLN A 101 -0.45 -2.08 19.93
CA GLN A 101 0.43 -1.05 19.36
C GLN A 101 1.16 -1.50 18.08
N SER A 102 1.27 -2.80 17.81
CA SER A 102 1.82 -3.41 16.60
C SER A 102 1.36 -4.88 16.48
N GLY A 103 1.58 -5.52 15.34
CA GLY A 103 1.47 -6.97 15.17
C GLY A 103 0.18 -7.45 14.49
N VAL A 104 -0.81 -6.58 14.27
CA VAL A 104 -2.08 -6.90 13.57
C VAL A 104 -2.58 -5.75 12.68
N ARG A 105 -1.74 -4.75 12.39
CA ARG A 105 -2.13 -3.56 11.62
C ARG A 105 -2.66 -3.92 10.23
N VAL A 106 -2.05 -4.90 9.56
CA VAL A 106 -2.43 -5.31 8.21
C VAL A 106 -3.84 -5.91 8.23
N PHE A 107 -4.14 -6.79 9.19
CA PHE A 107 -5.49 -7.33 9.36
C PHE A 107 -6.53 -6.22 9.61
N GLN A 108 -6.26 -5.30 10.53
CA GLN A 108 -7.15 -4.16 10.81
C GLN A 108 -7.40 -3.30 9.56
N HIS A 109 -6.35 -3.05 8.78
CA HIS A 109 -6.38 -2.22 7.58
C HIS A 109 -7.18 -2.86 6.45
N LEU A 110 -6.97 -4.16 6.20
CA LEU A 110 -7.75 -4.92 5.21
C LEU A 110 -9.21 -5.06 5.66
N LEU A 111 -9.46 -5.37 6.94
CA LEU A 111 -10.81 -5.50 7.49
C LEU A 111 -11.60 -4.18 7.39
N ALA A 112 -10.98 -3.04 7.70
CA ALA A 112 -11.59 -1.72 7.61
C ALA A 112 -11.94 -1.28 6.16
N ARG A 113 -11.32 -1.91 5.16
CA ARG A 113 -11.61 -1.67 3.73
C ARG A 113 -12.55 -2.72 3.12
N SER A 114 -12.79 -3.82 3.83
CA SER A 114 -13.71 -4.89 3.44
C SER A 114 -15.15 -4.62 3.88
N ASN A 115 -16.08 -5.37 3.32
CA ASN A 115 -17.47 -5.42 3.74
C ASN A 115 -17.75 -6.48 4.82
N VAL A 116 -16.74 -7.25 5.27
CA VAL A 116 -16.93 -8.41 6.17
C VAL A 116 -17.60 -8.04 7.49
N THR A 117 -17.30 -6.86 8.05
CA THR A 117 -17.92 -6.38 9.30
C THR A 117 -19.45 -6.20 9.19
N LYS A 118 -20.00 -6.00 7.98
CA LYS A 118 -21.44 -5.88 7.74
C LYS A 118 -22.17 -7.23 7.79
N LEU A 119 -21.44 -8.34 7.70
CA LEU A 119 -21.99 -9.70 7.79
C LEU A 119 -22.14 -10.18 9.25
N LEU A 120 -21.51 -9.46 10.19
CA LEU A 120 -21.49 -9.79 11.61
C LEU A 120 -22.71 -9.17 12.31
N LYS A 121 -23.67 -10.01 12.72
CA LYS A 121 -24.90 -9.56 13.38
C LYS A 121 -24.60 -9.11 14.80
N LYS A 122 -25.17 -7.97 15.22
CA LYS A 122 -24.94 -7.38 16.54
C LYS A 122 -25.26 -8.32 17.72
N GLU A 123 -26.20 -9.25 17.53
CA GLU A 123 -26.68 -10.17 18.57
C GLU A 123 -26.11 -11.60 18.49
N ASP A 124 -25.28 -11.89 17.48
CA ASP A 124 -24.60 -13.19 17.36
C ASP A 124 -23.21 -13.13 18.02
N ASP A 125 -22.81 -14.24 18.63
CA ASP A 125 -21.42 -14.43 19.08
C ASP A 125 -20.51 -14.85 17.92
N TYR A 126 -19.25 -14.43 17.96
CA TYR A 126 -18.24 -14.81 16.96
C TYR A 126 -16.86 -15.11 17.57
N THR A 127 -16.07 -15.91 16.85
CA THR A 127 -14.63 -16.06 17.09
C THR A 127 -13.91 -15.52 15.86
N VAL A 128 -12.92 -14.64 16.07
CA VAL A 128 -12.01 -14.21 15.00
C VAL A 128 -10.62 -14.79 15.22
N LEU A 129 -10.06 -15.34 14.14
CA LEU A 129 -8.68 -15.76 14.04
C LEU A 129 -7.92 -14.63 13.34
N VAL A 130 -7.09 -13.89 14.06
CA VAL A 130 -6.42 -12.68 13.55
C VAL A 130 -5.01 -13.04 13.12
N PRO A 131 -4.66 -13.01 11.82
CA PRO A 131 -3.30 -13.23 11.39
C PRO A 131 -2.41 -12.07 11.82
N THR A 132 -1.19 -12.40 12.25
CA THR A 132 -0.20 -11.38 12.61
C THR A 132 0.29 -10.62 11.37
N ASP A 133 0.88 -9.43 11.55
CA ASP A 133 1.51 -8.67 10.47
C ASP A 133 2.57 -9.51 9.71
N ARG A 134 3.26 -10.42 10.41
CA ARG A 134 4.23 -11.37 9.82
C ARG A 134 3.56 -12.38 8.89
N ALA A 135 2.33 -12.81 9.17
CA ALA A 135 1.56 -13.70 8.33
C ALA A 135 1.31 -13.09 6.93
N PHE A 136 1.00 -11.80 6.90
CA PHE A 136 0.83 -11.07 5.64
C PHE A 136 2.17 -10.76 4.95
N GLN A 137 3.23 -10.49 5.72
CA GLN A 137 4.56 -10.22 5.19
C GLN A 137 5.11 -11.37 4.34
N ARG A 138 4.79 -12.64 4.66
CA ARG A 138 5.14 -13.81 3.83
C ARG A 138 4.72 -13.65 2.37
N TRP A 139 3.59 -12.98 2.12
CA TRP A 139 2.99 -12.82 0.80
C TRP A 139 3.36 -11.52 0.10
N HIS A 140 4.14 -10.65 0.76
CA HIS A 140 4.59 -9.40 0.16
C HIS A 140 5.78 -9.68 -0.79
N PRO A 141 5.75 -9.23 -2.05
CA PRO A 141 6.92 -9.32 -2.92
C PRO A 141 8.10 -8.55 -2.32
N ILE A 142 9.33 -9.03 -2.53
CA ILE A 142 10.54 -8.41 -1.94
C ILE A 142 10.72 -6.98 -2.47
N ASP A 143 10.67 -6.82 -3.79
CA ASP A 143 10.87 -5.53 -4.47
C ASP A 143 9.65 -5.15 -5.33
N TRP A 144 9.21 -6.05 -6.21
CA TRP A 144 8.10 -5.84 -7.15
C TRP A 144 7.40 -7.15 -7.50
N GLY A 145 6.26 -7.08 -8.19
CA GLY A 145 5.44 -8.24 -8.57
C GLY A 145 4.06 -8.25 -7.92
N PHE A 146 3.48 -9.43 -7.80
CA PHE A 146 2.09 -9.62 -7.39
C PHE A 146 1.92 -9.75 -5.87
N TYR A 147 1.02 -8.97 -5.31
CA TYR A 147 0.60 -9.08 -3.90
C TYR A 147 -0.86 -9.56 -3.87
N PRO A 148 -1.17 -10.76 -3.34
CA PRO A 148 -2.51 -11.36 -3.48
C PRO A 148 -3.60 -10.53 -2.78
N PHE A 149 -3.27 -9.86 -1.67
CA PHE A 149 -4.21 -8.98 -0.97
C PHE A 149 -4.38 -7.59 -1.63
N SER A 150 -3.92 -7.42 -2.87
CA SER A 150 -4.32 -6.30 -3.75
C SER A 150 -5.62 -6.60 -4.52
N VAL A 151 -6.04 -7.86 -4.61
CA VAL A 151 -7.31 -8.28 -5.21
C VAL A 151 -8.42 -8.19 -4.14
N PRO A 152 -9.41 -7.29 -4.27
CA PRO A 152 -10.43 -7.08 -3.24
C PRO A 152 -11.26 -8.33 -2.95
N GLU A 153 -11.70 -9.05 -3.98
CA GLU A 153 -12.58 -10.20 -3.89
C GLU A 153 -11.91 -11.37 -3.15
N PHE A 154 -10.63 -11.63 -3.49
CA PHE A 154 -9.79 -12.58 -2.77
C PHE A 154 -9.59 -12.18 -1.31
N THR A 155 -9.30 -10.89 -1.07
CA THR A 155 -9.08 -10.35 0.28
C THR A 155 -10.32 -10.50 1.14
N GLU A 156 -11.51 -10.14 0.64
CA GLU A 156 -12.77 -10.33 1.36
C GLU A 156 -13.04 -11.81 1.64
N MET A 157 -12.88 -12.69 0.65
CA MET A 157 -13.02 -14.14 0.84
C MET A 157 -12.09 -14.67 1.94
N VAL A 158 -10.81 -14.29 1.93
CA VAL A 158 -9.85 -14.71 2.96
C VAL A 158 -10.26 -14.16 4.33
N LEU A 159 -10.64 -12.88 4.43
CA LEU A 159 -11.11 -12.28 5.70
C LEU A 159 -12.36 -12.96 6.24
N MET A 160 -13.38 -13.26 5.41
CA MET A 160 -14.57 -14.02 5.85
C MET A 160 -14.21 -15.40 6.40
N ASN A 161 -13.15 -16.02 5.87
CA ASN A 161 -12.65 -17.30 6.34
C ASN A 161 -11.88 -17.24 7.67
N HIS A 162 -11.64 -16.05 8.22
CA HIS A 162 -11.04 -15.84 9.55
C HIS A 162 -12.09 -15.56 10.64
N PHE A 163 -13.38 -15.45 10.31
CA PHE A 163 -14.47 -15.37 11.28
C PHE A 163 -15.24 -16.69 11.35
N ILE A 164 -15.63 -17.07 12.56
CA ILE A 164 -16.42 -18.27 12.89
C ILE A 164 -17.59 -17.82 13.75
N LYS A 165 -18.77 -18.44 13.60
CA LYS A 165 -19.91 -18.17 14.48
C LYS A 165 -19.78 -18.95 15.81
N GLY A 166 -20.07 -18.29 16.92
CA GLY A 166 -19.94 -18.80 18.29
C GLY A 166 -18.63 -18.37 18.97
N SER A 167 -18.62 -18.39 20.31
CA SER A 167 -17.45 -18.08 21.13
C SER A 167 -16.67 -19.35 21.48
N ILE A 168 -15.68 -19.69 20.66
CA ILE A 168 -14.75 -20.81 20.85
C ILE A 168 -13.57 -20.28 21.67
N LYS A 169 -13.08 -21.04 22.65
CA LYS A 169 -11.87 -20.69 23.43
C LYS A 169 -10.78 -21.73 23.31
N GLN A 170 -9.51 -21.31 23.39
CA GLN A 170 -8.36 -22.23 23.38
C GLN A 170 -8.39 -23.24 24.53
N GLU A 171 -8.93 -22.86 25.69
CA GLU A 171 -9.11 -23.75 26.85
C GLU A 171 -10.12 -24.89 26.59
N THR A 172 -11.12 -24.65 25.75
CA THR A 172 -12.18 -25.62 25.40
C THR A 172 -11.81 -26.56 24.25
N LEU A 173 -10.73 -26.26 23.50
CA LEU A 173 -10.28 -27.08 22.38
C LEU A 173 -9.55 -28.34 22.90
N VAL A 174 -10.26 -29.46 22.86
CA VAL A 174 -9.77 -30.81 23.21
C VAL A 174 -9.73 -31.69 21.96
N GLY A 175 -8.60 -32.34 21.68
CA GLY A 175 -8.46 -33.23 20.53
C GLY A 175 -8.51 -32.49 19.19
N SER A 176 -9.42 -32.92 18.31
CA SER A 176 -9.67 -32.34 16.98
C SER A 176 -11.12 -31.88 16.87
N ASN A 177 -11.35 -30.61 16.54
CA ASN A 177 -12.67 -30.00 16.41
C ASN A 177 -12.77 -29.23 15.09
N THR A 178 -13.72 -29.62 14.23
CA THR A 178 -13.94 -28.94 12.94
C THR A 178 -15.15 -28.02 13.01
N VAL A 179 -14.98 -26.77 12.57
CA VAL A 179 -16.03 -25.75 12.50
C VAL A 179 -16.05 -25.10 11.11
N THR A 180 -17.16 -24.47 10.74
CA THR A 180 -17.30 -23.76 9.47
C THR A 180 -17.09 -22.26 9.69
N SER A 181 -16.23 -21.65 8.88
CA SER A 181 -16.05 -20.19 8.84
C SER A 181 -17.27 -19.48 8.23
N LEU A 182 -17.34 -18.15 8.34
CA LEU A 182 -18.36 -17.37 7.62
C LEU A 182 -18.15 -17.39 6.10
N GLY A 183 -16.91 -17.64 5.64
CA GLY A 183 -16.59 -17.91 4.23
C GLY A 183 -16.91 -19.35 3.78
N GLY A 184 -17.56 -20.17 4.60
CA GLY A 184 -18.02 -21.52 4.26
C GLY A 184 -16.93 -22.61 4.24
N ARG A 185 -15.67 -22.28 4.54
CA ARG A 185 -14.57 -23.26 4.60
C ARG A 185 -14.50 -23.92 5.98
N GLN A 186 -14.06 -25.18 6.00
CA GLN A 186 -13.87 -25.92 7.24
C GLN A 186 -12.51 -25.56 7.88
N ILE A 187 -12.54 -25.25 9.17
CA ILE A 187 -11.38 -25.03 10.03
C ILE A 187 -11.35 -26.15 11.06
N THR A 188 -10.35 -27.02 10.95
CA THR A 188 -10.07 -28.07 11.94
C THR A 188 -9.05 -27.54 12.93
N PHE A 189 -9.50 -27.29 14.15
CA PHE A 189 -8.63 -27.06 15.29
C PHE A 189 -8.09 -28.39 15.80
N ALA A 190 -6.77 -28.52 15.90
CA ALA A 190 -6.12 -29.69 16.50
C ALA A 190 -5.17 -29.25 17.62
N LYS A 191 -5.14 -30.02 18.71
CA LYS A 191 -4.19 -29.82 19.81
C LYS A 191 -3.12 -30.91 19.80
N THR A 192 -1.85 -30.53 19.70
CA THR A 192 -0.72 -31.47 19.73
C THR A 192 -0.43 -31.94 21.16
N ASN A 193 0.36 -33.01 21.29
CA ASN A 193 0.78 -33.55 22.59
C ASN A 193 1.53 -32.51 23.45
N ASP A 194 2.29 -31.61 22.82
CA ASP A 194 3.04 -30.53 23.48
C ASP A 194 2.14 -29.33 23.87
N GLY A 195 0.83 -29.42 23.62
CA GLY A 195 -0.17 -28.42 23.99
C GLY A 195 -0.34 -27.28 22.98
N MET A 196 0.43 -27.23 21.91
CA MET A 196 0.26 -26.29 20.80
C MET A 196 -1.07 -26.56 20.08
N ILE A 197 -1.81 -25.49 19.76
CA ILE A 197 -3.07 -25.57 19.03
C ILE A 197 -2.83 -25.07 17.60
N THR A 198 -3.35 -25.77 16.61
CA THR A 198 -3.32 -25.37 15.20
C THR A 198 -4.71 -25.29 14.61
N ALA A 199 -4.93 -24.39 13.65
CA ALA A 199 -6.11 -24.32 12.80
C ALA A 199 -5.69 -24.67 11.36
N ASN A 200 -6.14 -25.81 10.84
CA ASN A 200 -5.70 -26.34 9.54
C ASN A 200 -4.17 -26.42 9.39
N GLY A 201 -3.45 -26.74 10.48
CA GLY A 201 -1.99 -26.80 10.52
C GLY A 201 -1.28 -25.47 10.80
N VAL A 202 -1.97 -24.33 10.74
CA VAL A 202 -1.42 -23.03 11.15
C VAL A 202 -1.44 -22.89 12.67
N GLU A 203 -0.31 -22.55 13.27
CA GLU A 203 -0.17 -22.36 14.72
C GLU A 203 -0.99 -21.17 15.23
N LEU A 204 -1.70 -21.38 16.35
CA LEU A 204 -2.31 -20.32 17.14
C LEU A 204 -1.30 -19.82 18.17
N VAL A 205 -1.21 -18.49 18.30
CA VAL A 205 -0.49 -17.87 19.42
C VAL A 205 -1.14 -18.29 20.74
N LYS A 206 -0.33 -18.69 21.71
CA LYS A 206 -0.80 -19.15 23.02
C LYS A 206 -1.57 -18.06 23.77
N GLY A 207 -2.82 -18.37 24.11
CA GLY A 207 -3.74 -17.47 24.80
C GLY A 207 -4.69 -16.76 23.84
N ASP A 208 -5.90 -16.48 24.33
CA ASP A 208 -6.96 -15.79 23.61
C ASP A 208 -7.52 -14.60 24.40
N THR A 209 -8.27 -13.75 23.71
CA THR A 209 -8.87 -12.54 24.29
C THR A 209 -10.40 -12.62 24.25
N PRO A 210 -11.03 -13.09 25.34
CA PRO A 210 -12.49 -13.17 25.43
C PRO A 210 -13.12 -11.77 25.52
N ILE A 211 -14.17 -11.56 24.73
CA ILE A 211 -14.94 -10.32 24.63
C ILE A 211 -16.43 -10.57 24.85
N ASN A 212 -17.30 -9.55 24.80
CA ASN A 212 -18.68 -9.66 25.29
C ASN A 212 -19.49 -10.70 24.51
N LYS A 213 -19.41 -10.61 23.18
CA LYS A 213 -20.12 -11.46 22.22
C LYS A 213 -19.13 -12.29 21.39
N GLY A 214 -18.13 -12.88 22.04
CA GLY A 214 -17.12 -13.66 21.30
C GLY A 214 -15.74 -13.81 21.91
N ASN A 215 -14.80 -14.19 21.05
CA ASN A 215 -13.39 -14.38 21.39
C ASN A 215 -12.46 -13.97 20.23
N ILE A 216 -11.22 -13.63 20.55
CA ILE A 216 -10.17 -13.29 19.59
C ILE A 216 -8.97 -14.20 19.83
N MET A 217 -8.54 -14.93 18.80
CA MET A 217 -7.30 -15.70 18.80
C MET A 217 -6.36 -15.14 17.72
N PHE A 218 -5.04 -15.31 17.86
CA PHE A 218 -4.08 -14.88 16.85
C PHE A 218 -3.46 -16.09 16.15
N VAL A 219 -3.19 -15.98 14.84
CA VAL A 219 -2.61 -17.04 14.02
C VAL A 219 -1.32 -16.58 13.32
N THR A 220 -0.38 -17.51 13.15
CA THR A 220 0.98 -17.22 12.66
C THR A 220 1.06 -17.06 11.13
N GLU A 221 0.14 -17.67 10.39
CA GLU A 221 -0.01 -17.59 8.93
C GLU A 221 -1.44 -17.18 8.57
N VAL A 222 -1.65 -16.69 7.34
CA VAL A 222 -3.01 -16.36 6.86
C VAL A 222 -3.70 -17.66 6.44
N LEU A 223 -4.83 -17.99 7.08
CA LEU A 223 -5.53 -19.23 6.78
C LEU A 223 -5.98 -19.27 5.33
N PHE A 224 -5.84 -20.45 4.73
CA PHE A 224 -6.31 -20.77 3.38
C PHE A 224 -5.63 -20.02 2.23
N VAL A 225 -4.43 -19.47 2.47
CA VAL A 225 -3.57 -18.90 1.43
C VAL A 225 -2.33 -19.78 1.30
N ASP A 226 -2.09 -20.28 0.09
CA ASP A 226 -0.92 -21.10 -0.26
C ASP A 226 -0.37 -20.68 -1.63
N GLU A 227 0.79 -21.21 -1.99
CA GLU A 227 1.52 -20.83 -3.21
C GLU A 227 0.76 -21.21 -4.50
N GLN A 228 -0.07 -22.26 -4.48
CA GLN A 228 -0.87 -22.66 -5.65
C GLN A 228 -2.04 -21.69 -5.86
N VAL A 229 -2.75 -21.35 -4.77
CA VAL A 229 -3.83 -20.36 -4.78
C VAL A 229 -3.31 -18.99 -5.24
N VAL A 230 -2.14 -18.56 -4.74
CA VAL A 230 -1.55 -17.27 -5.14
C VAL A 230 -1.04 -17.29 -6.59
N SER A 231 -0.49 -18.41 -7.08
CA SER A 231 -0.06 -18.55 -8.47
C SER A 231 -1.25 -18.49 -9.44
N GLN A 232 -2.37 -19.15 -9.13
CA GLN A 232 -3.58 -19.06 -9.95
C GLN A 232 -4.16 -17.63 -9.94
N LEU A 233 -4.27 -17.03 -8.75
CA LEU A 233 -4.77 -15.66 -8.60
C LEU A 233 -3.89 -14.66 -9.38
N HIS A 234 -2.59 -14.87 -9.40
CA HIS A 234 -1.63 -14.08 -10.18
C HIS A 234 -1.86 -14.19 -11.70
N GLU A 235 -2.12 -15.40 -12.22
CA GLU A 235 -2.45 -15.59 -13.64
C GLU A 235 -3.75 -14.89 -14.04
N GLU A 236 -4.76 -14.92 -13.17
CA GLU A 236 -6.05 -14.23 -13.36
C GLU A 236 -5.95 -12.70 -13.19
N HIS A 237 -4.95 -12.20 -12.45
CA HIS A 237 -4.80 -10.80 -12.05
C HIS A 237 -3.40 -10.21 -12.32
N ARG A 238 -2.78 -10.54 -13.46
CA ARG A 238 -1.52 -9.93 -13.93
C ARG A 238 -1.60 -8.39 -13.99
N ASP A 239 -2.80 -7.85 -14.19
CA ASP A 239 -3.08 -6.42 -14.16
C ASP A 239 -2.81 -5.75 -12.79
N LYS A 240 -2.59 -6.52 -11.71
CA LYS A 240 -2.28 -6.01 -10.36
C LYS A 240 -0.80 -6.06 -10.00
N GLU A 241 0.05 -6.64 -10.85
CA GLU A 241 1.49 -6.68 -10.60
C GLU A 241 2.05 -5.27 -10.38
N THR A 242 2.91 -5.10 -9.39
CA THR A 242 3.64 -3.84 -9.19
C THR A 242 4.90 -3.88 -10.07
N PRO A 243 5.22 -2.80 -10.81
CA PRO A 243 6.40 -2.74 -11.67
C PRO A 243 7.71 -2.73 -10.86
N PRO A 244 8.84 -3.20 -11.44
CA PRO A 244 10.17 -2.88 -10.94
C PRO A 244 10.42 -1.37 -10.97
N LEU A 245 11.28 -0.86 -10.07
CA LEU A 245 11.72 0.54 -10.16
C LEU A 245 12.56 0.73 -11.42
N LEU A 246 12.14 1.68 -12.26
CA LEU A 246 12.77 1.97 -13.55
C LEU A 246 13.01 3.47 -13.68
N ALA A 247 14.27 3.87 -13.88
CA ALA A 247 14.68 5.28 -13.94
C ALA A 247 14.69 5.88 -15.35
N PHE A 248 14.61 5.03 -16.39
CA PHE A 248 14.78 5.37 -17.81
C PHE A 248 13.76 4.61 -18.67
N PRO A 249 13.41 5.09 -19.87
CA PRO A 249 13.80 6.37 -20.47
C PRO A 249 13.19 7.61 -19.81
N TRP A 250 12.01 7.52 -19.18
CA TRP A 250 11.31 8.69 -18.62
C TRP A 250 10.92 8.51 -17.15
N PHE A 251 11.74 9.02 -16.23
CA PHE A 251 11.52 8.95 -14.78
C PHE A 251 10.12 9.46 -14.32
N GLY A 252 9.57 10.50 -14.96
CA GLY A 252 8.22 11.02 -14.68
C GLY A 252 7.05 10.20 -15.25
N SER A 253 7.36 9.19 -16.07
CA SER A 253 6.38 8.35 -16.75
C SER A 253 6.71 6.87 -16.58
N GLN A 254 6.19 6.28 -15.51
CA GLN A 254 6.32 4.84 -15.28
C GLN A 254 5.64 4.05 -16.39
N PHE A 255 4.38 4.36 -16.73
CA PHE A 255 3.66 3.62 -17.78
C PHE A 255 4.41 3.65 -19.12
N LEU A 256 4.84 4.82 -19.60
CA LEU A 256 5.51 4.93 -20.89
C LEU A 256 6.88 4.24 -20.88
N SER A 257 7.63 4.34 -19.77
CA SER A 257 8.95 3.68 -19.67
C SER A 257 8.84 2.15 -19.66
N HIS A 258 7.89 1.57 -18.90
CA HIS A 258 7.69 0.12 -18.91
C HIS A 258 7.07 -0.37 -20.23
N ALA A 259 6.15 0.39 -20.83
CA ALA A 259 5.62 0.08 -22.16
C ALA A 259 6.73 0.10 -23.21
N PHE A 260 7.60 1.11 -23.19
CA PHE A 260 8.74 1.22 -24.10
C PHE A 260 9.68 0.02 -24.00
N VAL A 261 10.12 -0.37 -22.79
CA VAL A 261 11.00 -1.52 -22.58
C VAL A 261 10.35 -2.83 -23.04
N ALA A 262 9.05 -3.01 -22.80
CA ALA A 262 8.31 -4.18 -23.28
C ALA A 262 8.21 -4.23 -24.82
N LEU A 263 8.04 -3.08 -25.48
CA LEU A 263 7.97 -2.97 -26.93
C LEU A 263 9.35 -3.06 -27.60
N GLU A 264 10.42 -2.58 -26.96
CA GLU A 264 11.80 -2.66 -27.47
C GLU A 264 12.29 -4.12 -27.53
N ALA A 265 11.83 -4.96 -26.62
CA ALA A 265 12.10 -6.40 -26.62
C ALA A 265 11.34 -7.18 -27.72
N ASP A 266 10.32 -6.58 -28.36
CA ASP A 266 9.51 -7.24 -29.39
C ASP A 266 9.80 -6.67 -30.78
N ALA A 267 10.28 -7.53 -31.68
CA ALA A 267 10.68 -7.18 -33.03
C ALA A 267 9.55 -6.67 -33.93
N ARG A 268 8.28 -6.69 -33.48
CA ARG A 268 7.09 -6.14 -34.16
C ARG A 268 6.92 -4.63 -34.00
N PHE A 269 7.71 -3.97 -33.14
CA PHE A 269 7.44 -2.60 -32.66
C PHE A 269 8.64 -1.64 -32.76
N LYS A 270 9.57 -1.88 -33.68
CA LYS A 270 10.79 -1.06 -33.85
C LYS A 270 10.50 0.37 -34.31
N HIS A 271 9.46 0.57 -35.12
CA HIS A 271 9.09 1.89 -35.61
C HIS A 271 8.42 2.72 -34.52
N VAL A 272 7.52 2.13 -33.72
CA VAL A 272 6.90 2.86 -32.61
C VAL A 272 7.93 3.23 -31.55
N THR A 273 8.83 2.33 -31.13
CA THR A 273 9.88 2.68 -30.14
C THR A 273 10.82 3.75 -30.67
N ARG A 274 11.26 3.67 -31.94
CA ARG A 274 12.05 4.71 -32.60
C ARG A 274 11.38 6.09 -32.52
N PHE A 275 10.08 6.18 -32.82
CA PHE A 275 9.34 7.44 -32.78
C PHE A 275 9.04 7.93 -31.36
N LEU A 276 8.73 7.03 -30.42
CA LEU A 276 8.55 7.36 -29.00
C LEU A 276 9.85 7.97 -28.42
N ASN A 277 11.01 7.43 -28.78
CA ASN A 277 12.32 7.87 -28.27
C ASN A 277 12.70 9.32 -28.69
N GLN A 278 12.10 9.84 -29.77
CA GLN A 278 12.32 11.22 -30.23
C GLN A 278 11.21 12.19 -29.80
N ALA A 279 10.14 11.71 -29.14
CA ALA A 279 8.98 12.51 -28.80
C ALA A 279 8.92 12.80 -27.29
N ASP A 280 8.67 14.07 -26.93
CA ASP A 280 8.55 14.54 -25.54
C ASP A 280 7.21 14.14 -24.88
N LEU A 281 6.84 12.86 -24.99
CA LEU A 281 5.57 12.30 -24.54
C LEU A 281 5.44 12.22 -23.01
N ALA A 282 6.56 12.24 -22.27
CA ALA A 282 6.58 12.11 -20.82
C ALA A 282 5.76 13.19 -20.07
N PHE A 283 5.65 14.40 -20.63
CA PHE A 283 4.83 15.49 -20.07
C PHE A 283 3.32 15.19 -20.15
N TYR A 284 2.90 14.43 -21.16
CA TYR A 284 1.49 14.07 -21.41
C TYR A 284 1.11 12.74 -20.75
N VAL A 285 2.05 11.78 -20.72
CA VAL A 285 1.85 10.42 -20.21
C VAL A 285 2.39 10.28 -18.78
N SER A 286 2.01 11.15 -17.84
CA SER A 286 2.54 11.12 -16.46
C SER A 286 1.93 10.01 -15.58
N GLY A 287 2.80 9.24 -14.91
CA GLY A 287 2.43 8.19 -13.96
C GLY A 287 1.79 6.94 -14.59
N ALA A 288 0.52 6.68 -14.23
CA ALA A 288 -0.22 5.45 -14.49
C ALA A 288 -1.68 5.71 -14.93
N GLY A 289 -2.43 4.64 -15.18
CA GLY A 289 -3.85 4.65 -15.54
C GLY A 289 -4.11 4.87 -17.03
N TYR A 290 -3.24 4.38 -17.91
CA TYR A 290 -3.31 4.60 -19.35
C TYR A 290 -3.76 3.37 -20.15
N THR A 291 -4.28 3.64 -21.34
CA THR A 291 -4.31 2.70 -22.45
C THR A 291 -3.49 3.24 -23.60
N PHE A 292 -2.68 2.37 -24.23
CA PHE A 292 -1.90 2.68 -25.42
C PHE A 292 -2.27 1.71 -26.55
N PHE A 293 -2.85 2.24 -27.63
CA PHE A 293 -3.06 1.51 -28.87
C PHE A 293 -1.75 1.52 -29.66
N VAL A 294 -1.04 0.40 -29.72
CA VAL A 294 0.32 0.35 -30.28
C VAL A 294 0.28 -0.11 -31.73
N PRO A 295 0.64 0.73 -32.71
CA PRO A 295 0.73 0.28 -34.09
C PRO A 295 1.96 -0.62 -34.27
N THR A 296 1.77 -1.75 -34.93
CA THR A 296 2.87 -2.61 -35.37
C THR A 296 3.73 -1.95 -36.45
N ASP A 297 4.93 -2.46 -36.69
CA ASP A 297 5.80 -2.00 -37.78
C ASP A 297 5.10 -2.08 -39.15
N ALA A 298 4.28 -3.11 -39.37
CA ALA A 298 3.43 -3.23 -40.56
C ALA A 298 2.43 -2.07 -40.74
N ALA A 299 2.01 -1.41 -39.65
CA ALA A 299 1.16 -0.22 -39.69
C ALA A 299 1.91 1.02 -40.19
N PHE A 300 3.16 1.22 -39.75
CA PHE A 300 4.00 2.34 -40.21
C PHE A 300 4.46 2.16 -41.66
N ASN A 301 4.73 0.92 -42.09
CA ASN A 301 5.12 0.60 -43.46
C ASN A 301 4.00 0.91 -44.48
N GLN A 302 2.72 0.81 -44.09
CA GLN A 302 1.60 1.24 -44.93
C GLN A 302 1.63 2.75 -45.25
N LEU A 303 2.26 3.55 -44.38
CA LEU A 303 2.44 4.99 -44.54
C LEU A 303 3.81 5.37 -45.13
N ARG A 304 4.63 4.39 -45.53
CA ARG A 304 6.00 4.58 -46.05
C ARG A 304 6.97 5.23 -45.04
N LEU A 305 6.72 5.03 -43.75
CA LEU A 305 7.49 5.64 -42.66
C LEU A 305 8.71 4.80 -42.23
N GLU A 306 8.97 3.65 -42.86
CA GLU A 306 10.11 2.77 -42.55
C GLU A 306 11.45 3.52 -42.57
N ASN A 307 11.66 4.36 -43.59
CA ASN A 307 12.88 5.13 -43.84
C ASN A 307 12.72 6.62 -43.54
N ALA A 308 11.60 7.04 -42.94
CA ALA A 308 11.40 8.43 -42.54
C ALA A 308 12.33 8.80 -41.36
N PRO A 309 12.75 10.08 -41.23
CA PRO A 309 13.59 10.53 -40.11
C PRO A 309 12.96 10.20 -38.75
N ASP A 310 13.76 9.79 -37.77
CA ASP A 310 13.29 9.35 -36.45
C ASP A 310 12.44 10.42 -35.74
N ASN A 311 12.70 11.70 -35.99
CA ASN A 311 11.96 12.81 -35.40
C ASN A 311 10.69 13.20 -36.17
N VAL A 312 10.34 12.55 -37.30
CA VAL A 312 9.26 12.98 -38.21
C VAL A 312 7.90 13.18 -37.53
N LEU A 313 7.58 12.33 -36.54
CA LEU A 313 6.34 12.45 -35.77
C LEU A 313 6.48 13.44 -34.61
N ALA A 314 7.68 13.64 -34.05
CA ALA A 314 7.93 14.62 -33.00
C ALA A 314 8.06 16.06 -33.54
N SER A 315 8.48 16.24 -34.79
CA SER A 315 8.85 17.53 -35.39
C SER A 315 7.66 18.35 -35.93
N SER A 316 6.42 17.90 -35.73
CA SER A 316 5.22 18.62 -36.19
C SER A 316 4.03 18.40 -35.26
N ASP A 317 3.21 19.45 -35.08
CA ASP A 317 1.99 19.38 -34.27
C ASP A 317 1.05 18.25 -34.73
N LYS A 318 0.99 17.99 -36.03
CA LYS A 318 0.22 16.87 -36.61
C LYS A 318 0.79 15.52 -36.21
N GLY A 319 2.10 15.31 -36.38
CA GLY A 319 2.75 14.06 -35.99
C GLY A 319 2.62 13.79 -34.48
N MET A 320 2.78 14.81 -33.65
CA MET A 320 2.67 14.70 -32.20
C MET A 320 1.22 14.48 -31.77
N SER A 321 0.26 15.14 -32.43
CA SER A 321 -1.17 14.85 -32.27
C SER A 321 -1.51 13.41 -32.65
N VAL A 322 -0.95 12.88 -33.75
CA VAL A 322 -1.11 11.46 -34.12
C VAL A 322 -0.53 10.54 -33.04
N LEU A 323 0.70 10.78 -32.55
CA LEU A 323 1.27 9.99 -31.44
C LEU A 323 0.37 10.04 -30.19
N LEU A 324 -0.05 11.22 -29.75
CA LEU A 324 -0.93 11.41 -28.60
C LEU A 324 -2.33 10.80 -28.79
N SER A 325 -2.79 10.66 -30.04
CA SER A 325 -4.08 10.01 -30.36
C SER A 325 -4.11 8.52 -30.03
N HIS A 326 -2.95 7.88 -29.91
CA HIS A 326 -2.83 6.47 -29.53
C HIS A 326 -2.94 6.22 -28.03
N PHE A 327 -2.92 7.28 -27.20
CA PHE A 327 -3.00 7.18 -25.74
C PHE A 327 -4.36 7.67 -25.21
N VAL A 328 -4.90 6.98 -24.23
CA VAL A 328 -6.12 7.36 -23.48
C VAL A 328 -5.78 7.43 -21.99
N LYS A 329 -6.20 8.49 -21.27
CA LYS A 329 -5.99 8.64 -19.80
C LYS A 329 -7.01 7.84 -18.96
N THR A 330 -7.29 6.63 -19.41
CA THR A 330 -8.12 5.64 -18.71
C THR A 330 -7.50 4.28 -18.99
N ARG A 331 -7.38 3.43 -17.97
CA ARG A 331 -7.00 2.04 -18.15
C ARG A 331 -8.21 1.23 -18.61
N LEU A 332 -8.23 0.88 -19.88
CA LEU A 332 -9.25 0.06 -20.52
C LEU A 332 -8.85 -1.44 -20.48
N TYR A 333 -9.87 -2.28 -20.39
CA TYR A 333 -9.82 -3.74 -20.49
C TYR A 333 -10.62 -4.19 -21.72
N ASP A 334 -10.53 -5.46 -22.11
CA ASP A 334 -11.27 -6.01 -23.26
C ASP A 334 -12.79 -5.88 -23.07
N LYS A 335 -13.26 -6.01 -21.82
CA LYS A 335 -14.64 -5.76 -21.43
C LYS A 335 -15.12 -4.33 -21.70
N ASP A 336 -14.22 -3.35 -21.83
CA ASP A 336 -14.54 -1.95 -22.09
C ASP A 336 -14.50 -1.61 -23.59
N ILE A 337 -13.78 -2.42 -24.39
CA ILE A 337 -13.81 -2.38 -25.86
C ILE A 337 -15.13 -2.98 -26.35
N LYS A 338 -16.22 -2.21 -26.20
CA LYS A 338 -17.59 -2.56 -26.63
C LYS A 338 -17.94 -1.88 -27.95
N ASP A 339 -18.85 -2.47 -28.71
CA ASP A 339 -19.37 -1.86 -29.92
C ASP A 339 -20.03 -0.50 -29.62
N GLY A 340 -19.69 0.53 -30.39
CA GLY A 340 -20.18 1.89 -30.19
C GLY A 340 -19.60 2.63 -28.98
N ALA A 341 -18.63 2.06 -28.24
CA ALA A 341 -17.92 2.79 -27.19
C ALA A 341 -17.06 3.92 -27.77
N THR A 342 -16.91 5.01 -27.02
CA THR A 342 -16.05 6.13 -27.40
C THR A 342 -15.13 6.56 -26.26
N PHE A 343 -13.92 6.99 -26.60
CA PHE A 343 -12.88 7.40 -25.65
C PHE A 343 -12.17 8.66 -26.12
N THR A 344 -11.82 9.57 -25.22
CA THR A 344 -11.00 10.75 -25.56
C THR A 344 -9.53 10.41 -25.42
N SER A 345 -8.78 10.59 -26.51
CA SER A 345 -7.32 10.43 -26.54
C SER A 345 -6.57 11.66 -26.00
N LEU A 346 -5.27 11.55 -25.76
CA LEU A 346 -4.45 12.66 -25.24
C LEU A 346 -4.28 13.83 -26.23
N SER A 347 -4.60 13.63 -27.51
CA SER A 347 -4.72 14.71 -28.51
C SER A 347 -6.07 15.44 -28.46
N ASN A 348 -6.92 15.13 -27.47
CA ASN A 348 -8.32 15.56 -27.33
C ASN A 348 -9.25 15.09 -28.46
N ARG A 349 -8.85 14.06 -29.23
CA ARG A 349 -9.68 13.46 -30.29
C ARG A 349 -10.50 12.30 -29.74
N THR A 350 -11.76 12.21 -30.18
CA THR A 350 -12.62 11.05 -29.92
C THR A 350 -12.15 9.86 -30.74
N LEU A 351 -11.93 8.74 -30.07
CA LEU A 351 -11.72 7.42 -30.64
C LEU A 351 -13.04 6.63 -30.56
N HIS A 352 -13.46 6.02 -31.66
CA HIS A 352 -14.68 5.24 -31.80
C HIS A 352 -14.32 3.74 -31.89
N ILE A 353 -14.98 2.93 -31.08
CA ILE A 353 -14.84 1.47 -31.11
C ILE A 353 -15.96 0.85 -31.93
N THR A 354 -15.59 -0.05 -32.84
CA THR A 354 -16.53 -0.96 -33.51
C THR A 354 -16.14 -2.39 -33.17
N ARG A 355 -17.07 -3.23 -32.71
CA ARG A 355 -16.79 -4.62 -32.34
C ARG A 355 -17.94 -5.56 -32.68
N LYS A 356 -17.70 -6.45 -33.62
CA LYS A 356 -18.65 -7.52 -33.97
C LYS A 356 -18.41 -8.75 -33.07
N PRO A 357 -19.45 -9.56 -32.78
CA PRO A 357 -19.29 -10.81 -32.02
C PRO A 357 -18.22 -11.71 -32.64
N GLY A 358 -17.33 -12.26 -31.79
CA GLY A 358 -16.22 -13.11 -32.23
C GLY A 358 -14.99 -12.39 -32.80
N LEU A 359 -15.01 -11.05 -32.90
CA LEU A 359 -13.83 -10.25 -33.28
C LEU A 359 -13.29 -9.45 -32.08
N ASN A 360 -12.00 -9.14 -32.12
CA ASN A 360 -11.34 -8.26 -31.14
C ASN A 360 -11.90 -6.82 -31.18
N GLY A 361 -12.35 -6.37 -32.35
CA GLY A 361 -12.83 -5.01 -32.59
C GLY A 361 -11.79 -4.12 -33.24
N THR A 362 -12.19 -2.87 -33.49
CA THR A 362 -11.39 -1.84 -34.14
C THR A 362 -11.48 -0.52 -33.38
N VAL A 363 -10.42 0.26 -33.36
CA VAL A 363 -10.37 1.64 -32.82
C VAL A 363 -10.05 2.60 -33.96
N GLU A 364 -10.91 3.59 -34.24
CA GLU A 364 -10.77 4.46 -35.44
C GLU A 364 -10.53 3.67 -36.74
N GLY A 365 -11.20 2.53 -36.86
CA GLY A 365 -11.03 1.62 -37.99
C GLY A 365 -9.68 0.88 -38.05
N ALA A 366 -8.77 1.02 -37.07
CA ALA A 366 -7.58 0.16 -36.92
C ALA A 366 -7.96 -1.15 -36.22
N ASP A 367 -7.61 -2.31 -36.79
CA ASP A 367 -7.99 -3.61 -36.23
C ASP A 367 -7.10 -3.96 -35.02
N ILE A 368 -7.72 -4.36 -33.91
CA ILE A 368 -7.02 -4.82 -32.71
C ILE A 368 -6.56 -6.27 -32.94
N ILE A 369 -5.25 -6.48 -33.05
CA ILE A 369 -4.66 -7.80 -33.30
C ILE A 369 -4.34 -8.54 -31.99
N GLU A 370 -4.00 -7.81 -30.93
CA GLU A 370 -3.67 -8.34 -29.61
C GLU A 370 -4.27 -7.41 -28.55
N LYS A 371 -4.82 -7.99 -27.48
CA LYS A 371 -5.64 -7.28 -26.48
C LYS A 371 -5.09 -7.52 -25.08
N GLU A 372 -5.34 -6.57 -24.18
CA GLU A 372 -5.04 -6.71 -22.74
C GLU A 372 -3.58 -7.07 -22.43
N VAL A 373 -2.63 -6.51 -23.19
CA VAL A 373 -1.21 -6.64 -22.88
C VAL A 373 -0.90 -5.71 -21.71
N PHE A 374 -0.94 -6.24 -20.48
CA PHE A 374 -0.80 -5.44 -19.28
C PHE A 374 0.62 -4.90 -19.09
N VAL A 375 0.71 -3.61 -18.80
CA VAL A 375 1.95 -2.97 -18.35
C VAL A 375 1.85 -2.84 -16.83
N TYR A 376 2.10 -3.96 -16.13
CA TYR A 376 1.93 -4.07 -14.67
C TYR A 376 0.56 -3.54 -14.21
N ASN A 377 0.49 -2.84 -13.07
CA ASN A 377 -0.67 -2.06 -12.63
C ASN A 377 -0.73 -0.63 -13.23
N LEU A 378 0.21 -0.29 -14.13
CA LEU A 378 0.37 1.04 -14.69
C LEU A 378 -0.58 1.31 -15.86
N GLY A 379 -0.96 0.29 -16.63
CA GLY A 379 -1.87 0.45 -17.76
C GLY A 379 -2.02 -0.80 -18.63
N THR A 380 -2.56 -0.59 -19.83
CA THR A 380 -2.88 -1.67 -20.78
C THR A 380 -2.47 -1.27 -22.20
N MET A 381 -1.88 -2.19 -22.96
CA MET A 381 -1.65 -2.03 -24.39
C MET A 381 -2.63 -2.87 -25.21
N PHE A 382 -3.04 -2.33 -26.37
CA PHE A 382 -3.77 -3.04 -27.41
C PHE A 382 -2.99 -2.87 -28.71
N PHE A 383 -2.57 -3.96 -29.33
CA PHE A 383 -1.77 -3.87 -30.55
C PHE A 383 -2.69 -3.73 -31.76
N VAL A 384 -2.35 -2.83 -32.69
CA VAL A 384 -3.19 -2.49 -33.84
C VAL A 384 -2.43 -2.57 -35.18
N ASN A 385 -3.17 -2.84 -36.26
CA ASN A 385 -2.60 -3.02 -37.61
C ASN A 385 -2.53 -1.74 -38.47
N ARG A 386 -3.02 -0.60 -37.96
CA ARG A 386 -3.00 0.71 -38.61
C ARG A 386 -2.63 1.79 -37.58
N VAL A 387 -1.97 2.84 -38.04
CA VAL A 387 -1.72 4.05 -37.25
C VAL A 387 -3.02 4.86 -37.21
N ILE A 388 -3.52 5.14 -36.01
CA ILE A 388 -4.73 5.95 -35.77
C ILE A 388 -4.49 7.37 -36.31
N PHE A 389 -5.37 7.85 -37.19
CA PHE A 389 -5.22 9.12 -37.93
C PHE A 389 -3.91 9.28 -38.73
N GLY A 390 -3.31 8.16 -39.14
CA GLY A 390 -2.04 8.15 -39.87
C GLY A 390 -2.07 8.80 -41.26
N ASP A 391 -3.26 8.98 -41.84
CA ASP A 391 -3.51 9.69 -43.10
C ASP A 391 -3.25 11.21 -43.01
N GLU A 392 -3.16 11.76 -41.81
CA GLU A 392 -2.81 13.17 -41.59
C GLU A 392 -1.30 13.45 -41.61
N ILE A 393 -0.47 12.39 -41.60
CA ILE A 393 0.98 12.49 -41.69
C ILE A 393 1.37 12.79 -43.16
N PRO A 394 2.06 13.90 -43.45
CA PRO A 394 2.50 14.21 -44.81
C PRO A 394 3.40 13.09 -45.36
N CYS A 395 3.14 12.62 -46.58
CA CYS A 395 3.88 11.49 -47.17
C CYS A 395 5.10 11.93 -48.02
N ASP A 396 5.35 13.23 -48.17
CA ASP A 396 6.34 13.79 -49.08
C ASP A 396 7.72 13.96 -48.40
N PHE A 397 8.42 12.83 -48.18
CA PHE A 397 9.78 12.83 -47.63
C PHE A 397 10.89 12.88 -48.69
N ASN A 398 10.55 13.17 -49.94
CA ASN A 398 11.51 13.08 -51.05
C ASN A 398 12.10 14.46 -51.44
N SER A 399 13.43 14.52 -51.38
CA SER A 399 14.30 15.54 -52.00
C SER A 399 14.34 16.95 -51.38
N SER A 400 15.21 17.13 -50.39
CA SER A 400 16.05 18.35 -50.27
C SER A 400 17.37 18.05 -49.53
N VAL A 401 18.25 17.24 -50.13
CA VAL A 401 19.69 17.35 -49.85
C VAL A 401 20.20 18.56 -50.59
N VAL A 402 20.05 19.74 -49.99
CA VAL A 402 20.71 20.96 -50.48
C VAL A 402 22.10 21.00 -49.86
N THR A 403 23.09 20.55 -50.63
CA THR A 403 24.50 20.65 -50.26
C THR A 403 24.99 22.10 -50.38
N THR A 404 24.69 22.95 -49.39
CA THR A 404 25.40 24.24 -49.23
C THR A 404 26.77 24.00 -48.63
N VAL A 405 27.78 23.79 -49.49
CA VAL A 405 29.19 23.90 -49.08
C VAL A 405 29.49 25.38 -48.79
N GLY A 406 29.43 25.76 -47.52
CA GLY A 406 29.97 27.03 -47.00
C GLY A 406 31.43 26.85 -46.56
N PRO A 407 32.30 27.86 -46.73
CA PRO A 407 33.75 27.65 -46.63
C PRO A 407 34.21 27.41 -45.19
N SER A 408 35.07 26.40 -45.03
CA SER A 408 35.89 26.20 -43.84
C SER A 408 36.76 27.42 -43.57
N ARG A 409 36.65 28.02 -42.38
CA ARG A 409 37.60 29.02 -41.89
C ARG A 409 38.17 28.54 -40.57
N GLU A 410 39.42 28.09 -40.62
CA GLU A 410 40.24 27.83 -39.43
C GLU A 410 40.34 29.11 -38.58
N MET A 411 40.40 28.95 -37.27
CA MET A 411 40.75 30.05 -36.36
C MET A 411 41.77 29.56 -35.34
N THR A 412 43.04 29.62 -35.73
CA THR A 412 44.18 29.53 -34.84
C THR A 412 44.41 30.86 -34.10
N THR A 413 45.02 30.72 -32.93
CA THR A 413 45.40 31.76 -31.96
C THR A 413 46.36 32.83 -32.46
N SER A 414 46.23 34.08 -31.97
CA SER A 414 47.36 34.90 -31.49
C SER A 414 46.90 36.06 -30.57
N LEU A 415 47.78 36.48 -29.65
CA LEU A 415 47.56 37.53 -28.64
C LEU A 415 48.14 38.90 -29.04
N ALA A 416 47.69 39.96 -28.34
CA ALA A 416 48.49 41.03 -27.68
C ALA A 416 47.57 42.27 -27.44
N GLU A 417 47.25 42.63 -26.19
CA GLU A 417 47.85 43.75 -25.40
C GLU A 417 47.35 45.15 -25.85
N GLU A 418 47.12 46.15 -24.97
CA GLU A 418 47.58 46.38 -23.59
C GLU A 418 46.66 47.40 -22.88
N ILE A 419 46.39 47.27 -21.56
CA ILE A 419 46.48 48.35 -20.53
C ILE A 419 46.18 47.84 -19.12
N ASP A 420 47.03 48.24 -18.16
CA ASP A 420 46.91 48.06 -16.70
C ASP A 420 46.20 49.32 -16.07
N ALA A 421 45.86 49.48 -14.79
CA ALA A 421 46.29 48.78 -13.57
C ALA A 421 45.28 48.91 -12.40
N THR A 422 45.48 48.08 -11.35
CA THR A 422 44.89 48.18 -9.99
C THR A 422 43.37 47.90 -9.90
N THR A 423 42.77 47.30 -8.85
CA THR A 423 43.25 46.93 -7.50
C THR A 423 42.42 45.73 -6.96
N VAL A 424 43.04 44.74 -6.32
CA VAL A 424 42.35 43.73 -5.47
C VAL A 424 43.28 43.32 -4.31
N PRO A 425 42.81 43.29 -3.05
CA PRO A 425 43.51 42.62 -1.95
C PRO A 425 42.80 41.32 -1.51
N ASP A 426 43.56 40.23 -1.44
CA ASP A 426 43.23 39.02 -0.66
C ASP A 426 43.26 39.33 0.85
N ILE A 427 42.46 38.59 1.64
CA ILE A 427 42.64 38.50 3.10
C ILE A 427 42.49 37.03 3.55
N LEU A 428 43.44 36.59 4.37
CA LEU A 428 43.58 35.25 4.95
C LEU A 428 42.79 35.03 6.26
N LEU A 429 42.83 33.78 6.73
CA LEU A 429 42.34 33.27 8.02
C LEU A 429 43.23 33.67 9.22
N GLU A 430 42.63 33.77 10.42
CA GLU A 430 43.15 33.44 11.78
C GLU A 430 41.96 33.59 12.76
N GLU A 431 41.49 32.59 13.53
CA GLU A 431 42.03 31.76 14.63
C GLU A 431 41.97 32.40 16.05
N SER A 432 41.27 31.73 16.98
CA SER A 432 41.32 31.83 18.46
C SER A 432 40.24 30.93 19.09
N THR A 433 40.36 30.24 20.23
CA THR A 433 41.47 29.77 21.09
C THR A 433 40.91 28.63 21.99
N VAL A 434 41.75 27.71 22.50
CA VAL A 434 41.38 26.68 23.53
C VAL A 434 42.05 27.03 24.88
N PRO A 435 41.69 26.45 26.04
CA PRO A 435 42.51 25.32 26.54
C PRO A 435 41.87 24.27 27.50
N THR A 436 42.22 22.98 27.32
CA THR A 436 42.36 21.87 28.34
C THR A 436 41.12 21.39 29.16
N THR A 437 41.00 20.13 29.64
CA THR A 437 42.00 19.06 29.95
C THR A 437 41.38 17.64 30.03
N THR A 438 42.09 16.58 29.58
CA THR A 438 42.12 15.15 30.06
C THR A 438 40.82 14.32 30.28
N THR A 439 40.74 12.99 30.10
CA THR A 439 41.73 11.89 29.92
C THR A 439 41.10 10.67 29.19
N VAL A 440 41.93 9.78 28.65
CA VAL A 440 41.60 8.53 27.90
C VAL A 440 42.11 7.33 28.74
N PRO A 441 41.45 6.13 28.80
CA PRO A 441 41.71 5.08 27.80
C PRO A 441 40.52 4.19 27.35
N VAL A 442 40.56 3.85 26.06
CA VAL A 442 39.88 2.69 25.45
C VAL A 442 40.79 1.47 25.61
N SER A 443 40.21 0.29 25.86
CA SER A 443 40.94 -0.99 25.96
C SER A 443 40.83 -1.79 24.64
N PRO A 444 41.88 -2.48 24.17
CA PRO A 444 41.87 -3.16 22.88
C PRO A 444 41.22 -4.55 22.93
N ALA A 445 40.61 -4.95 21.81
CA ALA A 445 40.17 -6.33 21.60
C ALA A 445 41.37 -7.25 21.30
N ALA A 446 41.37 -8.45 21.88
CA ALA A 446 42.32 -9.50 21.58
C ALA A 446 41.61 -10.77 21.08
N THR A 447 42.25 -11.41 20.11
CA THR A 447 41.86 -12.63 19.41
C THR A 447 41.69 -13.86 20.31
N SER A 448 40.84 -14.80 19.89
CA SER A 448 41.12 -16.22 20.11
C SER A 448 40.75 -17.04 18.87
N GLU A 449 41.69 -17.86 18.42
CA GLU A 449 41.49 -18.88 17.38
C GLU A 449 40.90 -20.13 18.04
N PHE A 450 40.05 -20.89 17.34
CA PHE A 450 39.88 -22.32 17.62
C PHE A 450 39.62 -23.12 16.34
N THR A 451 40.12 -24.35 16.33
CA THR A 451 40.43 -25.18 15.16
C THR A 451 39.23 -25.91 14.53
N PRO A 452 39.28 -26.26 13.23
CA PRO A 452 38.27 -27.11 12.58
C PRO A 452 38.51 -28.60 12.85
N SER A 453 37.44 -29.33 13.19
CA SER A 453 37.46 -30.79 13.34
C SER A 453 36.96 -31.50 12.08
N VAL A 454 37.77 -32.43 11.57
CA VAL A 454 37.42 -33.37 10.49
C VAL A 454 36.83 -34.66 11.09
N ILE A 455 35.78 -35.23 10.48
CA ILE A 455 35.42 -36.67 10.39
C ILE A 455 34.20 -36.75 9.46
N SER A 456 34.40 -37.11 8.18
CA SER A 456 34.34 -38.47 7.63
C SER A 456 32.93 -38.99 7.37
N SER A 457 32.59 -39.09 6.09
CA SER A 457 31.45 -39.84 5.57
C SER A 457 31.74 -41.34 5.58
N LYS A 458 30.73 -42.18 5.89
CA LYS A 458 30.73 -43.58 5.47
C LYS A 458 29.31 -44.13 5.32
N LYS A 459 29.10 -44.85 4.22
CA LYS A 459 27.95 -45.74 3.97
C LYS A 459 27.84 -46.78 5.11
N LYS A 460 26.64 -47.03 5.62
CA LYS A 460 25.84 -48.17 5.16
C LYS A 460 24.36 -48.00 5.51
#